data_AF-A0A530KPW2-F1
#
_entry.id   AF-A0A530KPW2-F1
#
_cell.length_a   1.000
_cell.length_b   1.000
_cell.length_c   1.000
_cell.angle_alpha   90.00
_cell.angle_beta   90.00
_cell.angle_gamma   90.00
#
_symmetry.space_group_name_H-M   'P 1'
#
loop_
_entity.id
_entity.type
_entity.pdbx_description
1 polymer ?
#
loop_
_entity_poly.entity_id
_entity_poly.type
_entity_poly.pdbx_seq_one_letter_code
_entity_poly.pdbx_strand_id
1 'polypeptide(L)'
;MAAAHLPNLEFPRYFLVSATFLLLWCGELLGRVFDSWGRYRLLAVTGLVAILIGNASSLLQFYQYGRGSYSMMVARVTQDGDTTYASNHDFPTGMVVDHFARQTGHRASLVKDYRICSDHPAWLILEDTADTQFPDIQPADCAVKYVRTDVTANWGLSGLRWALYRRQD
;
A
#
# COMPACT_ATOMS: atom_id res chain seq x y z
N MET A 1 15.90 7.58 34.98
CA MET A 1 14.60 6.90 34.79
C MET A 1 14.65 6.22 33.44
N ALA A 2 14.79 4.89 33.41
CA ALA A 2 14.67 4.13 32.17
C ALA A 2 13.18 3.90 31.92
N ALA A 3 12.56 4.75 31.10
CA ALA A 3 11.23 4.44 30.59
C ALA A 3 11.38 3.19 29.70
N ALA A 4 10.64 2.12 30.02
CA ALA A 4 10.60 0.92 29.20
C ALA A 4 9.96 1.25 27.85
N HIS A 5 10.78 1.69 26.89
CA HIS A 5 10.36 1.88 25.51
C HIS A 5 10.57 0.58 24.74
N LEU A 6 9.53 0.17 24.02
CA LEU A 6 9.66 -0.91 23.04
C LEU A 6 10.52 -0.40 21.87
N PRO A 7 11.56 -1.13 21.45
CA PRO A 7 12.31 -0.79 20.25
C PRO A 7 11.45 -1.07 19.00
N ASN A 8 11.73 -0.37 17.90
CA ASN A 8 11.11 -0.58 16.60
C ASN A 8 9.59 -0.38 16.52
N LEU A 9 9.04 0.55 17.30
CA LEU A 9 7.61 0.90 17.30
C LEU A 9 7.11 1.35 15.92
N GLU A 10 8.00 1.91 15.10
CA GLU A 10 7.76 2.36 13.73
C GLU A 10 7.55 1.23 12.73
N PHE A 11 7.83 -0.03 13.10
CA PHE A 11 7.67 -1.19 12.23
C PHE A 11 6.69 -2.21 12.84
N PRO A 12 5.37 -2.10 12.55
CA PRO A 12 4.33 -2.96 13.13
C PRO A 12 4.58 -4.46 13.01
N ARG A 13 5.32 -4.87 11.97
CA ARG A 13 5.65 -6.28 11.69
C ARG A 13 6.38 -6.98 12.84
N TYR A 14 7.16 -6.27 13.65
CA TYR A 14 7.89 -6.89 14.78
C TYR A 14 6.98 -7.29 15.93
N PHE A 15 5.74 -6.79 15.97
CA PHE A 15 4.77 -7.09 17.02
C PHE A 15 3.76 -8.17 16.60
N LEU A 16 3.89 -8.76 15.39
CA LEU A 16 2.94 -9.77 14.89
C LEU A 16 2.82 -10.98 15.82
N VAL A 17 3.93 -11.46 16.35
CA VAL A 17 3.94 -12.62 17.26
C VAL A 17 3.23 -12.27 18.56
N SER A 18 3.59 -11.16 19.21
CA SER A 18 2.97 -10.69 20.45
C SER A 18 1.48 -10.39 20.26
N ALA A 19 1.11 -9.76 19.14
CA ALA A 19 -0.29 -9.49 18.79
C ALA A 19 -1.09 -10.78 18.62
N THR A 20 -0.49 -11.83 18.03
CA THR A 20 -1.13 -13.14 17.87
C THR A 20 -1.43 -13.76 19.24
N PHE A 21 -0.47 -13.75 20.17
CA PHE A 21 -0.68 -14.26 21.53
C PHE A 21 -1.72 -13.44 22.30
N LEU A 22 -1.73 -12.12 22.13
CA LEU A 22 -2.76 -11.26 22.72
C LEU A 22 -4.16 -11.63 22.20
N LEU A 23 -4.31 -11.86 20.90
CA LEU A 23 -5.58 -12.27 20.30
C LEU A 23 -6.06 -13.62 20.84
N LEU A 24 -5.16 -14.60 20.98
CA LEU A 24 -5.47 -15.90 21.58
C LEU A 24 -5.91 -15.75 23.04
N TRP A 25 -5.20 -14.92 23.81
CA TRP A 25 -5.56 -14.65 25.20
C TRP A 25 -6.91 -13.93 25.33
N CYS A 26 -7.20 -12.96 24.47
CA CYS A 26 -8.52 -12.33 24.39
C CYS A 26 -9.62 -13.35 24.02
N GLY A 27 -9.34 -14.27 23.10
CA GLY A 27 -10.25 -15.35 22.73
C GLY A 27 -10.57 -16.27 23.91
N GLU A 28 -9.55 -16.68 24.66
CA GLU A 28 -9.70 -17.51 25.87
C GLU A 28 -10.55 -16.78 26.94
N LEU A 29 -10.28 -15.49 27.18
CA LEU A 29 -11.08 -14.69 28.12
C LEU A 29 -12.54 -14.58 27.69
N LEU A 30 -12.80 -14.29 26.42
CA LEU A 30 -14.15 -14.21 25.87
C LEU A 30 -14.86 -15.56 25.96
N GLY A 31 -14.17 -16.67 25.67
CA GLY A 31 -14.70 -18.02 25.80
C GLY A 31 -15.14 -18.32 27.23
N ARG A 32 -14.29 -18.05 28.22
CA ARG A 32 -14.62 -18.24 29.64
C ARG A 32 -15.83 -17.40 30.09
N VAL A 33 -15.92 -16.15 29.62
CA VAL A 33 -17.07 -15.28 29.92
C VAL A 33 -18.33 -15.77 29.20
N PHE A 34 -18.21 -16.32 28.00
CA PHE A 34 -19.33 -16.89 27.25
C PHE A 34 -19.90 -18.14 27.91
N ASP A 35 -19.04 -19.01 28.45
CA ASP A 35 -19.44 -20.24 29.17
C ASP A 35 -20.12 -19.94 30.51
N SER A 36 -19.92 -18.73 31.07
CA SER A 36 -20.64 -18.29 32.25
C SER A 36 -22.10 -17.95 31.92
N TRP A 37 -23.05 -18.55 32.62
CA TRP A 37 -24.48 -18.37 32.34
C TRP A 37 -24.99 -16.97 32.73
N GLY A 38 -26.05 -16.52 32.05
CA GLY A 38 -26.76 -15.27 32.38
C GLY A 38 -26.15 -14.01 31.75
N ARG A 39 -26.07 -12.92 32.53
CA ARG A 39 -25.67 -11.58 32.05
C ARG A 39 -24.27 -11.50 31.44
N TYR A 40 -23.35 -12.35 31.89
CA TYR A 40 -21.97 -12.37 31.40
C TYR A 40 -21.88 -12.96 29.99
N ARG A 41 -22.69 -13.96 29.66
CA ARG A 41 -22.83 -14.46 28.28
C ARG A 41 -23.32 -13.38 27.32
N LEU A 42 -24.28 -12.56 27.73
CA LEU A 42 -24.74 -11.42 26.91
C LEU A 42 -23.61 -10.43 26.64
N LEU A 43 -22.76 -10.15 27.64
CA LEU A 43 -21.57 -9.30 27.44
C LEU A 43 -20.58 -9.93 26.46
N ALA A 44 -20.29 -11.23 26.57
CA ALA A 44 -19.41 -11.92 25.63
C ALA A 44 -19.96 -11.90 24.19
N VAL A 45 -21.25 -12.19 24.02
CA VAL A 45 -21.93 -12.11 22.70
C VAL A 45 -21.84 -10.70 22.12
N THR A 46 -22.11 -9.68 22.93
CA THR A 46 -22.04 -8.29 22.49
C THR A 46 -20.63 -7.91 22.07
N GLY A 47 -19.61 -8.34 22.83
CA GLY A 47 -18.20 -8.16 22.50
C GLY A 47 -17.82 -8.83 21.17
N LEU A 48 -18.25 -10.07 20.95
CA LEU A 48 -18.02 -10.79 19.70
C LEU A 48 -18.68 -10.08 18.50
N VAL A 49 -19.93 -9.64 18.65
CA VAL A 49 -20.64 -8.87 17.61
C VAL A 49 -19.91 -7.58 17.28
N ALA A 50 -19.44 -6.84 18.30
CA ALA A 50 -18.66 -5.62 18.10
C ALA A 50 -17.35 -5.88 17.34
N ILE A 51 -16.62 -6.96 17.68
CA ILE A 51 -15.40 -7.37 16.98
C ILE A 51 -15.71 -7.73 15.53
N LEU A 52 -16.79 -8.48 15.27
CA LEU A 52 -17.19 -8.86 13.91
C LEU A 52 -17.53 -7.63 13.06
N ILE A 53 -18.30 -6.67 13.61
CA ILE A 53 -18.63 -5.42 12.92
C ILE A 53 -17.36 -4.61 12.61
N GLY A 54 -16.44 -4.49 13.57
CA GLY A 54 -15.17 -3.78 13.37
C GLY A 54 -14.31 -4.41 12.27
N ASN A 55 -14.21 -5.74 12.25
CA ASN A 55 -13.48 -6.47 11.22
C ASN A 55 -14.16 -6.35 9.85
N ALA A 56 -15.49 -6.46 9.79
CA ALA A 56 -16.24 -6.29 8.55
C ALA A 56 -16.04 -4.89 7.95
N SER A 57 -16.10 -3.84 8.78
CA SER A 57 -15.82 -2.47 8.36
C SER A 57 -14.41 -2.32 7.77
N SER A 58 -13.41 -2.87 8.46
CA SER A 58 -12.01 -2.84 7.99
C SER A 58 -11.80 -3.63 6.71
N LEU A 59 -12.50 -4.76 6.54
CA LEU A 59 -12.46 -5.57 5.33
C LEU A 59 -13.10 -4.87 4.14
N LEU A 60 -14.19 -4.12 4.34
CA LEU A 60 -14.82 -3.34 3.26
C LEU A 60 -13.84 -2.33 2.67
N GLN A 61 -13.11 -1.60 3.52
CA GLN A 61 -12.07 -0.67 3.07
C GLN A 61 -10.92 -1.41 2.37
N PHE A 62 -10.54 -2.58 2.89
CA PHE A 62 -9.53 -3.41 2.23
C PHE A 62 -9.97 -3.89 0.84
N TYR A 63 -11.23 -4.29 0.66
CA TYR A 63 -11.74 -4.68 -0.66
C TYR A 63 -11.83 -3.49 -1.62
N GLN A 64 -12.08 -2.29 -1.11
CA GLN A 64 -12.17 -1.08 -1.91
C GLN A 64 -10.78 -0.58 -2.38
N TYR A 65 -9.81 -0.49 -1.46
CA TYR A 65 -8.51 0.13 -1.72
C TYR A 65 -7.39 -0.88 -1.99
N GLY A 66 -7.56 -2.12 -1.55
CA GLY A 66 -6.55 -3.16 -1.65
C GLY A 66 -5.23 -2.76 -0.99
N ARG A 67 -4.13 -3.22 -1.58
CA ARG A 67 -2.75 -2.95 -1.13
C ARG A 67 -2.00 -1.96 -2.01
N GLY A 68 -2.72 -1.12 -2.78
CA GLY A 68 -2.11 -0.17 -3.72
C GLY A 68 -2.47 -0.38 -5.19
N SER A 69 -3.46 -1.22 -5.51
CA SER A 69 -4.09 -1.39 -6.84
C SER A 69 -3.12 -1.39 -8.05
N TYR A 70 -2.01 -2.13 -7.94
CA TYR A 70 -0.91 -2.09 -8.92
C TYR A 70 -1.31 -2.47 -10.34
N SER A 71 -2.18 -3.47 -10.50
CA SER A 71 -2.64 -3.91 -11.83
C SER A 71 -3.33 -2.79 -12.61
N MET A 72 -4.18 -2.01 -11.94
CA MET A 72 -4.87 -0.86 -12.53
C MET A 72 -3.89 0.24 -12.95
N MET A 73 -2.88 0.51 -12.12
CA MET A 73 -1.84 1.50 -12.44
C MET A 73 -1.00 1.07 -13.64
N VAL A 74 -0.59 -0.19 -13.68
CA VAL A 74 0.21 -0.70 -14.80
C VAL A 74 -0.63 -0.71 -16.08
N ALA A 75 -1.90 -1.12 -16.00
CA ALA A 75 -2.82 -1.03 -17.14
C ALA A 75 -2.98 0.41 -17.66
N ARG A 76 -2.96 1.41 -16.78
CA ARG A 76 -2.99 2.84 -17.15
C ARG A 76 -1.70 3.27 -17.83
N VAL A 77 -0.55 2.86 -17.30
CA VAL A 77 0.78 3.15 -17.88
C VAL A 77 0.92 2.54 -19.27
N THR A 78 0.43 1.31 -19.47
CA THR A 78 0.51 0.59 -20.75
C THR A 78 -0.72 0.77 -21.65
N GLN A 79 -1.62 1.70 -21.33
CA GLN A 79 -2.89 1.86 -22.07
C GLN A 79 -2.66 2.17 -23.55
N ASP A 80 -1.64 2.97 -23.84
CA ASP A 80 -1.29 3.40 -25.20
C ASP A 80 -0.30 2.43 -25.88
N GLY A 81 -0.01 1.27 -25.26
CA GLY A 81 0.89 0.24 -25.75
C GLY A 81 2.21 0.16 -24.98
N ASP A 82 3.28 -0.26 -25.68
CA ASP A 82 4.61 -0.36 -25.10
C ASP A 82 5.14 1.02 -24.69
N THR A 83 5.67 1.13 -23.48
CA THR A 83 6.05 2.42 -22.89
C THR A 83 7.35 2.35 -22.11
N THR A 84 7.90 3.51 -21.77
CA THR A 84 9.01 3.69 -20.84
C THR A 84 8.53 4.34 -19.55
N TYR A 85 9.15 3.97 -18.43
CA TYR A 85 8.87 4.58 -17.14
C TYR A 85 10.15 4.66 -16.29
N ALA A 86 10.20 5.57 -15.33
CA ALA A 86 11.21 5.57 -14.27
C ALA A 86 10.57 5.48 -12.88
N SER A 87 11.33 5.10 -11.86
CA SER A 87 10.84 4.96 -10.49
C SER A 87 11.89 5.38 -9.46
N ASN A 88 11.43 5.76 -8.26
CA ASN A 88 12.32 5.94 -7.10
C ASN A 88 12.70 4.61 -6.43
N HIS A 89 12.02 3.51 -6.76
CA HIS A 89 12.29 2.16 -6.27
C HIS A 89 12.37 1.17 -7.44
N ASP A 90 13.42 1.32 -8.26
CA ASP A 90 13.65 0.56 -9.49
C ASP A 90 13.37 -0.94 -9.41
N PHE A 91 13.93 -1.62 -8.40
CA PHE A 91 13.89 -3.08 -8.34
C PHE A 91 12.50 -3.62 -7.93
N PRO A 92 11.90 -3.19 -6.79
CA PRO A 92 10.54 -3.60 -6.43
C PRO A 92 9.50 -3.17 -7.45
N THR A 93 9.53 -1.91 -7.89
CA THR A 93 8.60 -1.40 -8.91
C THR A 93 8.78 -2.14 -10.24
N GLY A 94 10.03 -2.41 -10.63
CA GLY A 94 10.39 -3.20 -11.80
C GLY A 94 9.68 -4.55 -11.87
N MET A 95 9.76 -5.33 -10.80
CA MET A 95 9.13 -6.64 -10.73
C MET A 95 7.60 -6.57 -10.85
N VAL A 96 6.98 -5.59 -10.18
CA VAL A 96 5.52 -5.43 -10.19
C VAL A 96 5.03 -4.98 -11.57
N VAL A 97 5.69 -4.00 -12.17
CA VAL A 97 5.35 -3.49 -13.51
C VAL A 97 5.52 -4.57 -14.57
N ASP A 98 6.65 -5.30 -14.58
CA ASP A 98 6.89 -6.39 -15.54
C ASP A 98 5.85 -7.51 -15.41
N HIS A 99 5.49 -7.88 -14.17
CA HIS A 99 4.46 -8.89 -13.93
C HIS A 99 3.09 -8.50 -14.53
N PHE A 100 2.61 -7.29 -14.25
CA PHE A 100 1.29 -6.86 -14.70
C PHE A 100 1.25 -6.41 -16.17
N ALA A 101 2.33 -5.84 -16.70
CA ALA A 101 2.39 -5.46 -18.12
C ALA A 101 2.34 -6.71 -19.02
N ARG A 102 3.00 -7.81 -18.62
CA ARG A 102 2.90 -9.09 -19.35
C ARG A 102 1.49 -9.65 -19.36
N GLN A 103 0.72 -9.46 -18.29
CA GLN A 103 -0.68 -9.91 -18.23
C GLN A 103 -1.59 -9.13 -19.19
N THR A 104 -1.26 -7.88 -19.50
CA THR A 104 -2.00 -7.05 -20.47
C THR A 104 -1.45 -7.17 -21.89
N GLY A 105 -0.41 -7.96 -22.12
CA GLY A 105 0.20 -8.16 -23.44
C GLY A 105 1.12 -7.01 -23.89
N HIS A 106 1.50 -6.12 -22.97
CA HIS A 106 2.33 -4.95 -23.24
C HIS A 106 3.69 -5.05 -22.53
N ARG A 107 4.63 -4.19 -22.93
CA ARG A 107 5.93 -4.03 -22.27
C ARG A 107 6.09 -2.63 -21.71
N ALA A 108 6.51 -2.56 -20.46
CA ALA A 108 6.93 -1.32 -19.83
C ALA A 108 8.42 -1.43 -19.48
N SER A 109 9.25 -0.57 -20.08
CA SER A 109 10.70 -0.61 -19.91
C SER A 109 11.15 0.42 -18.89
N LEU A 110 11.95 -0.02 -17.91
CA LEU A 110 12.50 0.85 -16.87
C LEU A 110 13.67 1.69 -17.42
N VAL A 111 13.54 3.01 -17.31
CA VAL A 111 14.60 3.99 -17.49
C VAL A 111 15.21 4.30 -16.12
N LYS A 112 16.54 4.20 -16.02
CA LYS A 112 17.27 4.49 -14.79
C LYS A 112 17.24 5.98 -14.48
N ASP A 113 17.30 6.32 -13.19
CA ASP A 113 17.23 7.70 -12.69
C ASP A 113 18.19 8.66 -13.42
N TYR A 114 19.46 8.27 -13.57
CA TYR A 114 20.49 9.05 -14.27
C TYR A 114 20.24 9.26 -15.78
N ARG A 115 19.27 8.57 -16.37
CA ARG A 115 18.88 8.68 -17.79
C ARG A 115 17.53 9.36 -18.00
N ILE A 116 16.83 9.77 -16.93
CA ILE A 116 15.53 10.42 -17.05
C ILE A 116 15.62 11.66 -17.94
N CYS A 117 16.69 12.46 -17.79
CA CYS A 117 16.91 13.69 -18.55
C CYS A 117 17.40 13.48 -19.99
N SER A 118 17.82 12.28 -20.37
CA SER A 118 18.27 11.99 -21.75
C SER A 118 17.24 11.18 -22.53
N ASP A 119 16.61 10.21 -21.87
CA ASP A 119 15.68 9.28 -22.49
C ASP A 119 14.21 9.73 -22.35
N HIS A 120 13.95 10.71 -21.47
CA HIS A 120 12.64 11.32 -21.24
C HIS A 120 11.51 10.27 -21.14
N PRO A 121 11.50 9.38 -20.13
CA PRO A 121 10.49 8.34 -20.03
C PRO A 121 9.07 8.92 -20.09
N ALA A 122 8.12 8.19 -20.65
CA ALA A 122 6.74 8.68 -20.76
C ALA A 122 6.07 8.83 -19.38
N TRP A 123 6.48 8.02 -18.41
CA TRP A 123 5.89 7.94 -17.08
C TRP A 123 6.92 7.98 -15.95
N LEU A 124 6.54 8.56 -14.82
CA LEU A 124 7.21 8.35 -13.53
C LEU A 124 6.26 7.62 -12.58
N ILE A 125 6.77 6.58 -11.93
CA ILE A 125 6.07 5.81 -10.90
C ILE A 125 6.80 6.02 -9.59
N LEU A 126 6.23 6.84 -8.72
CA LEU A 126 6.82 7.15 -7.43
C LEU A 126 6.08 6.42 -6.32
N GLU A 127 6.83 5.61 -5.57
CA GLU A 127 6.36 5.04 -4.32
C GLU A 127 6.50 6.09 -3.22
N ASP A 128 5.38 6.47 -2.61
CA ASP A 128 5.36 7.51 -1.58
C ASP A 128 4.97 6.92 -0.21
N THR A 129 5.71 7.33 0.82
CA THR A 129 5.44 7.02 2.22
C THR A 129 4.78 8.19 2.98
N ALA A 130 4.70 9.38 2.38
CA ALA A 130 4.17 10.59 3.00
C ALA A 130 3.04 11.24 2.17
N ASP A 131 2.24 12.12 2.80
CA ASP A 131 1.12 12.83 2.15
C ASP A 131 1.57 13.99 1.24
N THR A 132 2.87 14.18 1.03
CA THR A 132 3.42 15.26 0.18
C THR A 132 3.51 14.84 -1.28
N GLN A 133 2.34 14.62 -1.89
CA GLN A 133 2.26 14.39 -3.32
C GLN A 133 2.19 15.74 -4.05
N PHE A 134 3.25 16.08 -4.77
CA PHE A 134 3.28 17.29 -5.60
C PHE A 134 2.37 17.12 -6.83
N PRO A 135 1.68 18.19 -7.27
CA PRO A 135 0.85 18.15 -8.48
C PRO A 135 1.68 17.93 -9.75
N ASP A 136 2.92 18.41 -9.74
CA ASP A 136 3.88 18.25 -10.82
C ASP A 136 5.29 18.05 -10.28
N ILE A 137 6.13 17.42 -11.10
CA ILE A 137 7.52 17.13 -10.81
C ILE A 137 8.35 17.58 -12.01
N GLN A 138 9.39 18.35 -11.72
CA GLN A 138 10.43 18.69 -12.67
C GLN A 138 11.77 18.29 -12.05
N PRO A 139 12.46 17.27 -12.60
CA PRO A 139 13.79 16.91 -12.11
C PRO A 139 14.75 18.10 -12.25
N ALA A 140 15.66 18.26 -11.29
CA ALA A 140 16.70 19.28 -11.36
C ALA A 140 17.53 19.08 -12.64
N ASP A 141 17.90 20.18 -13.31
CA ASP A 141 18.65 20.17 -14.57
C ASP A 141 17.96 19.43 -15.73
N CYS A 142 16.65 19.21 -15.64
CA CYS A 142 15.82 18.60 -16.68
C CYS A 142 14.78 19.59 -17.21
N ALA A 143 14.74 19.77 -18.53
CA ALA A 143 13.71 20.59 -19.18
C ALA A 143 12.34 19.87 -19.28
N VAL A 144 12.23 18.67 -18.72
CA VAL A 144 11.03 17.84 -18.80
C VAL A 144 10.19 17.97 -17.55
N LYS A 145 8.90 18.21 -17.75
CA LYS A 145 7.91 18.31 -16.69
C LYS A 145 7.00 17.09 -16.70
N TYR A 146 6.63 16.63 -15.51
CA TYR A 146 5.72 15.51 -15.32
C TYR A 146 4.55 15.95 -14.46
N VAL A 147 3.34 15.66 -14.91
CA VAL A 147 2.10 16.04 -14.21
C VAL A 147 1.46 14.79 -13.62
N ARG A 148 1.01 14.90 -12.37
CA ARG A 148 0.35 13.78 -11.69
C ARG A 148 -0.96 13.46 -12.38
N THR A 149 -1.14 12.20 -12.71
CA THR A 149 -2.34 11.70 -13.38
C THR A 149 -3.18 10.82 -12.48
N ASP A 150 -2.55 10.05 -11.58
CA ASP A 150 -3.25 9.12 -10.71
C ASP A 150 -2.46 8.85 -9.43
N VAL A 151 -3.17 8.38 -8.40
CA VAL A 151 -2.62 8.01 -7.11
C VAL A 151 -3.39 6.81 -6.57
N THR A 152 -2.66 5.80 -6.11
CA THR A 152 -3.28 4.67 -5.42
C THR A 152 -3.43 4.94 -3.94
N ALA A 153 -4.59 4.54 -3.43
CA ALA A 153 -4.82 4.34 -2.01
C ALA A 153 -4.50 2.89 -1.65
N ASN A 154 -4.20 2.66 -0.38
CA ASN A 154 -4.04 1.36 0.23
C ASN A 154 -4.76 1.34 1.58
N TRP A 155 -5.12 0.17 2.08
CA TRP A 155 -5.70 0.03 3.40
C TRP A 155 -5.01 -1.06 4.23
N GLY A 156 -4.81 -0.78 5.52
CA GLY A 156 -4.16 -1.66 6.48
C GLY A 156 -2.67 -1.40 6.64
N LEU A 157 -1.99 -2.34 7.33
CA LEU A 157 -0.58 -2.21 7.74
C LEU A 157 0.42 -2.60 6.65
N SER A 158 -0.05 -2.89 5.43
CA SER A 158 0.77 -3.38 4.34
C SER A 158 0.19 -2.96 3.00
N GLY A 159 1.07 -2.53 2.10
CA GLY A 159 0.74 -1.98 0.80
C GLY A 159 1.54 -0.71 0.56
N LEU A 160 1.73 -0.34 -0.69
CA LEU A 160 2.51 0.82 -1.10
C LEU A 160 1.62 1.73 -1.94
N ARG A 161 1.70 3.03 -1.69
CA ARG A 161 0.99 4.03 -2.49
C ARG A 161 1.89 4.42 -3.65
N TRP A 162 1.36 4.34 -4.86
CA TRP A 162 2.02 4.80 -6.06
C TRP A 162 1.35 6.08 -6.55
N ALA A 163 2.16 7.06 -6.91
CA ALA A 163 1.74 8.22 -7.67
C ALA A 163 2.27 8.08 -9.10
N LEU A 164 1.36 8.18 -10.08
CA LEU A 164 1.67 8.14 -11.50
C LEU A 164 1.76 9.55 -12.04
N TYR A 165 2.89 9.87 -12.67
CA TYR A 165 3.06 11.12 -13.38
C TYR A 165 3.30 10.84 -14.87
N ARG A 166 2.62 11.59 -15.73
CA ARG A 166 2.81 11.53 -17.18
C ARG A 166 3.64 12.72 -17.61
N ARG A 167 4.55 12.50 -18.54
CA ARG A 167 5.31 13.57 -19.17
C ARG A 167 4.36 14.58 -19.82
N GLN A 168 4.60 15.86 -19.58
CA GLN A 168 3.94 16.96 -20.25
C GLN A 168 4.82 17.37 -21.43
N ASP A 169 4.33 17.11 -22.65
CA ASP A 169 4.95 17.55 -23.89
C ASP A 169 4.73 19.05 -24.14
#